data_AF-A0A929BDA7-F1
#
_entry.id   AF-A0A929BDA7-F1
#
_cell.length_a   1.000
_cell.length_b   1.000
_cell.length_c   1.000
_cell.angle_alpha   90.00
_cell.angle_beta   90.00
_cell.angle_gamma   90.00
#
_symmetry.space_group_name_H-M   'P 1'
#
loop_
_entity.id
_entity.type
_entity.pdbx_description
1 polymer ?
#
loop_
_entity_poly.entity_id
_entity_poly.type
_entity_poly.pdbx_seq_one_letter_code
_entity_poly.pdbx_strand_id
1 'polypeptide(L)'
;MVPQARTIKHVFVTGGVASSLGKGLTASSLGELLTSRGLRVTMQKLDPYLNVDPGTMNPFQHGEVFVTEDGAETDLDIGHYERFLDRALTKNANVTTGQVYSTVIAKERSGEYLGDTVQVIPHITDQIKARIRAMAEPDEDGRTPDVVITEVGGTVGDIESLPFLEACRQVRHDVGRDNCFFLHVSLVPYLAPSGELKTKPTQHSVAALRNIGIQPDALVCRADRDLSDELKRKIALMCDVDSDGVVACPDAPSIYDIPRVLHGEGLDAYLVRRLGLPFRDVDWSVWGDLLDRVHNPSERVRIALVGKYVDLPDAYLSVTEALRAGGFAHRAKVEVTWVGSDTCETEAGAAQALAGVDGVLIPGGFGVRGIEGKLGAIRYARERRIPALGLCLGLQCMVIEAGRSLAGLEKANSTEFEEFSQHPVISTMADQHDVISGDRDMGGTMRLGSYPAKLQADSIVAAAYGASEIAERHRHRYEVNNAYRERLDKAGLVFSGTSPDGRLVEFVELSREEHPFFVGTQAHPELKSRPTRPHPLFAAFVKAALDYRAAERLPVDLSGSTASADGASKGDGSDGVAETAASS
;
A
#
# COMPACT_ATOMS: atom_id res chain seq x y z
N MET A 1 -36.50 17.12 -22.59
CA MET A 1 -35.05 17.13 -22.85
C MET A 1 -34.60 15.68 -22.94
N VAL A 2 -34.10 15.26 -24.10
CA VAL A 2 -33.38 13.98 -24.21
C VAL A 2 -32.16 14.10 -23.28
N PRO A 3 -31.89 13.16 -22.37
CA PRO A 3 -30.66 13.19 -21.58
C PRO A 3 -29.50 13.22 -22.57
N GLN A 4 -28.74 14.32 -22.59
CA GLN A 4 -27.53 14.38 -23.38
C GLN A 4 -26.62 13.27 -22.87
N ALA A 5 -26.20 12.34 -23.74
CA ALA A 5 -25.35 11.23 -23.34
C ALA A 5 -24.11 11.80 -22.62
N ARG A 6 -23.95 11.45 -21.35
CA ARG A 6 -22.87 11.96 -20.48
C ARG A 6 -21.55 11.59 -21.13
N THR A 7 -20.83 12.57 -21.65
CA THR A 7 -19.56 12.35 -22.35
C THR A 7 -18.44 12.28 -21.33
N ILE A 8 -17.78 11.12 -21.28
CA ILE A 8 -16.71 10.82 -20.33
C ILE A 8 -15.47 11.64 -20.70
N LYS A 9 -14.82 12.22 -19.70
CA LYS A 9 -13.63 13.05 -19.87
C LYS A 9 -12.37 12.24 -19.59
N HIS A 10 -11.33 12.46 -20.39
CA HIS A 10 -10.02 11.84 -20.19
C HIS A 10 -9.01 12.89 -19.71
N VAL A 11 -8.28 12.57 -18.65
CA VAL A 11 -7.20 13.41 -18.12
C VAL A 11 -5.91 12.60 -18.21
N PHE A 12 -5.01 12.99 -19.09
CA PHE A 12 -3.72 12.34 -19.25
C PHE A 12 -2.66 13.05 -18.42
N VAL A 13 -2.03 12.32 -17.51
CA VAL A 13 -0.94 12.84 -16.66
C VAL A 13 0.38 12.34 -17.21
N THR A 14 1.26 13.25 -17.61
CA THR A 14 2.57 12.94 -18.23
C THR A 14 3.72 13.50 -17.40
N GLY A 15 4.89 12.89 -17.52
CA GLY A 15 6.10 13.26 -16.78
C GLY A 15 7.17 13.91 -17.62
N GLY A 16 7.88 14.88 -17.06
CA GLY A 16 8.97 15.58 -17.73
C GLY A 16 10.20 15.74 -16.86
N VAL A 17 11.35 16.02 -17.49
CA VAL A 17 12.65 16.28 -16.84
C VAL A 17 13.29 15.05 -16.18
N ALA A 18 12.59 14.40 -15.26
CA ALA A 18 13.09 13.23 -14.52
C ALA A 18 11.93 12.32 -14.06
N SER A 19 12.25 11.06 -13.77
CA SER A 19 11.36 10.14 -13.06
C SER A 19 11.29 10.49 -11.55
N SER A 20 10.41 9.82 -10.81
CA SER A 20 10.26 9.95 -9.35
C SER A 20 9.84 11.34 -8.83
N LEU A 21 9.29 12.20 -9.69
CA LEU A 21 8.73 13.51 -9.31
C LEU A 21 7.37 13.43 -8.58
N GLY A 22 6.87 12.23 -8.29
CA GLY A 22 5.56 12.05 -7.64
C GLY A 22 4.36 12.29 -8.57
N LYS A 23 4.44 11.80 -9.82
CA LYS A 23 3.34 11.89 -10.80
C LYS A 23 2.08 11.18 -10.31
N GLY A 24 2.21 9.92 -9.89
CA GLY A 24 1.10 9.14 -9.34
C GLY A 24 0.42 9.79 -8.15
N LEU A 25 1.19 10.35 -7.20
CA LEU A 25 0.63 11.09 -6.07
C LEU A 25 -0.09 12.38 -6.47
N THR A 26 0.45 13.10 -7.47
CA THR A 26 -0.20 14.29 -8.02
C THR A 26 -1.53 13.93 -8.70
N ALA A 27 -1.52 12.88 -9.52
CA ALA A 27 -2.71 12.36 -10.19
C ALA A 27 -3.75 11.86 -9.18
N SER A 28 -3.31 11.14 -8.14
CA SER A 28 -4.16 10.62 -7.05
C SER A 28 -4.81 11.75 -6.28
N SER A 29 -4.04 12.80 -5.97
CA SER A 29 -4.53 13.98 -5.24
C SER A 29 -5.54 14.77 -6.05
N LEU A 30 -5.33 14.90 -7.36
CA LEU A 30 -6.33 15.46 -8.27
C LEU A 30 -7.59 14.58 -8.33
N GLY A 31 -7.43 13.26 -8.38
CA GLY A 31 -8.54 12.31 -8.35
C GLY A 31 -9.39 12.43 -7.08
N GLU A 32 -8.75 12.59 -5.93
CA GLU A 32 -9.41 12.85 -4.65
C GLU A 32 -10.17 14.19 -4.67
N LEU A 33 -9.55 15.29 -5.10
CA LEU A 33 -10.23 16.58 -5.19
C LEU A 33 -11.48 16.54 -6.08
N LEU A 34 -11.39 15.85 -7.23
CA LEU A 34 -12.54 15.68 -8.13
C LEU A 34 -13.61 14.77 -7.50
N THR A 35 -13.21 13.72 -6.77
CA THR A 35 -14.13 12.84 -6.04
C THR A 35 -14.85 13.60 -4.93
N SER A 36 -14.14 14.44 -4.18
CA SER A 36 -14.68 15.33 -3.14
C SER A 36 -15.53 16.48 -3.70
N ARG A 37 -15.50 16.75 -5.02
CA ARG A 37 -16.50 17.57 -5.73
C ARG A 37 -17.73 16.78 -6.19
N GLY A 38 -17.82 15.50 -5.83
CA GLY A 38 -18.92 14.61 -6.18
C GLY A 38 -18.87 14.07 -7.61
N LEU A 39 -17.71 14.14 -8.28
CA LEU A 39 -17.51 13.49 -9.58
C LEU A 39 -17.11 12.04 -9.39
N ARG A 40 -17.52 11.18 -10.32
CA ARG A 40 -17.14 9.78 -10.32
C ARG A 40 -15.82 9.61 -11.07
N VAL A 41 -14.72 9.55 -10.35
CA VAL A 41 -13.38 9.38 -10.94
C VAL A 41 -13.00 7.90 -10.99
N THR A 42 -12.24 7.51 -12.01
CA THR A 42 -11.45 6.28 -12.05
C THR A 42 -10.04 6.59 -12.56
N MET A 43 -9.09 5.71 -12.28
CA MET A 43 -7.67 5.94 -12.57
C MET A 43 -7.02 4.75 -13.26
N GLN A 44 -6.04 5.03 -14.11
CA GLN A 44 -5.27 4.04 -14.86
C GLN A 44 -3.79 4.43 -14.92
N LYS A 45 -2.90 3.44 -14.88
CA LYS A 45 -1.46 3.56 -15.09
C LYS A 45 -1.06 2.83 -16.38
N LEU A 46 -0.33 3.52 -17.25
CA LEU A 46 0.35 2.93 -18.41
C LEU A 46 1.83 2.79 -18.10
N ASP A 47 2.30 1.56 -17.93
CA ASP A 47 3.68 1.24 -17.58
C ASP A 47 4.52 0.85 -18.80
N PRO A 48 5.65 1.53 -19.04
CA PRO A 48 6.48 1.28 -20.24
C PRO A 48 7.30 0.00 -20.20
N TYR A 49 7.38 -0.70 -19.06
CA TYR A 49 8.16 -1.92 -18.95
C TYR A 49 7.52 -3.12 -19.70
N LEU A 50 8.37 -4.07 -20.08
CA LEU A 50 8.02 -5.24 -20.89
C LEU A 50 7.43 -6.42 -20.10
N ASN A 51 7.59 -6.44 -18.78
CA ASN A 51 6.93 -7.45 -17.96
C ASN A 51 5.40 -7.36 -18.16
N VAL A 52 4.74 -8.50 -18.34
CA VAL A 52 3.28 -8.56 -18.54
C VAL A 52 2.56 -8.13 -17.26
N ASP A 53 3.14 -8.46 -16.12
CA ASP A 53 2.75 -8.04 -14.78
C ASP A 53 4.04 -7.88 -13.94
N PRO A 54 3.99 -7.15 -12.82
CA PRO A 54 5.16 -6.99 -11.96
C PRO A 54 5.43 -8.22 -11.06
N GLY A 55 4.66 -9.31 -11.18
CA GLY A 55 4.80 -10.49 -10.33
C GLY A 55 6.16 -11.18 -10.45
N THR A 56 6.81 -11.02 -11.60
CA THR A 56 8.17 -11.50 -11.89
C THR A 56 9.29 -10.52 -11.53
N MET A 57 8.94 -9.30 -11.11
CA MET A 57 9.92 -8.27 -10.78
C MET A 57 10.43 -8.45 -9.36
N ASN A 58 11.69 -8.07 -9.15
CA ASN A 58 12.26 -8.04 -7.81
C ASN A 58 11.68 -6.84 -7.04
N PRO A 59 11.08 -7.03 -5.85
CA PRO A 59 10.57 -5.93 -5.04
C PRO A 59 11.63 -4.85 -4.71
N PHE A 60 12.92 -5.19 -4.68
CA PHE A 60 14.01 -4.22 -4.50
C PHE A 60 14.17 -3.22 -5.65
N GLN A 61 13.65 -3.53 -6.84
CA GLN A 61 13.81 -2.68 -8.02
C GLN A 61 12.55 -1.89 -8.35
N HIS A 62 11.39 -2.39 -7.93
CA HIS A 62 10.09 -1.89 -8.38
C HIS A 62 9.11 -1.58 -7.23
N GLY A 63 9.49 -1.85 -5.99
CA GLY A 63 8.58 -1.74 -4.84
C GLY A 63 7.61 -2.92 -4.74
N GLU A 64 6.51 -2.73 -4.02
CA GLU A 64 5.50 -3.76 -3.84
C GLU A 64 4.75 -4.12 -5.14
N VAL A 65 4.23 -5.34 -5.18
CA VAL A 65 3.20 -5.74 -6.16
C VAL A 65 1.84 -5.53 -5.52
N PHE A 66 1.00 -4.69 -6.12
CA PHE A 66 -0.36 -4.48 -5.67
C PHE A 66 -1.29 -5.54 -6.28
N VAL A 67 -2.32 -5.98 -5.56
CA VAL A 67 -3.32 -6.93 -6.07
C VAL A 67 -4.71 -6.31 -5.97
N THR A 68 -5.46 -6.37 -7.06
CA THR A 68 -6.85 -5.88 -7.16
C THR A 68 -7.86 -6.94 -6.70
N GLU A 69 -9.13 -6.56 -6.52
CA GLU A 69 -10.19 -7.53 -6.15
C GLU A 69 -10.35 -8.64 -7.19
N ASP A 70 -10.19 -8.32 -8.48
CA ASP A 70 -10.28 -9.26 -9.60
C ASP A 70 -8.98 -10.06 -9.86
N GLY A 71 -8.00 -9.95 -8.95
CA GLY A 71 -6.81 -10.81 -8.93
C GLY A 71 -5.72 -10.43 -9.92
N ALA A 72 -5.71 -9.19 -10.43
CA ALA A 72 -4.57 -8.72 -11.20
C ALA A 72 -3.42 -8.31 -10.28
N GLU A 73 -2.21 -8.75 -10.62
CA GLU A 73 -0.98 -8.23 -10.08
C GLU A 73 -0.62 -6.96 -10.86
N THR A 74 -0.47 -5.85 -10.15
CA THR A 74 -0.30 -4.52 -10.75
C THR A 74 0.82 -3.74 -10.09
N ASP A 75 1.24 -2.67 -10.76
CA ASP A 75 2.13 -1.66 -10.20
C ASP A 75 1.59 -1.04 -8.88
N LEU A 76 2.50 -0.56 -8.03
CA LEU A 76 2.17 0.02 -6.72
C LEU A 76 1.32 1.29 -6.82
N ASP A 77 1.35 2.00 -7.96
CA ASP A 77 0.56 3.21 -8.16
C ASP A 77 -0.95 2.93 -8.14
N ILE A 78 -1.38 1.71 -8.51
CA ILE A 78 -2.79 1.30 -8.36
C ILE A 78 -3.22 1.37 -6.90
N GLY A 79 -2.32 1.02 -5.97
CA GLY A 79 -2.55 1.18 -4.54
C GLY A 79 -2.72 2.65 -4.14
N HIS A 80 -1.95 3.57 -4.71
CA HIS A 80 -2.14 5.00 -4.47
C HIS A 80 -3.51 5.47 -4.95
N TYR A 81 -3.92 5.06 -6.15
CA TYR A 81 -5.22 5.44 -6.70
C TYR A 81 -6.36 4.92 -5.83
N GLU A 82 -6.31 3.65 -5.45
CA GLU A 82 -7.31 3.06 -4.56
C GLU A 82 -7.37 3.78 -3.20
N ARG A 83 -6.20 4.09 -2.62
CA ARG A 83 -6.06 4.82 -1.34
C ARG A 83 -6.68 6.21 -1.37
N PHE A 84 -6.45 6.96 -2.43
CA PHE A 84 -6.96 8.32 -2.56
C PHE A 84 -8.43 8.37 -2.99
N LEU A 85 -8.89 7.45 -3.84
CA LEU A 85 -10.27 7.45 -4.32
C LEU A 85 -11.28 6.73 -3.42
N ASP A 86 -10.81 6.03 -2.38
CA ASP A 86 -11.57 5.02 -1.62
C ASP A 86 -12.40 4.11 -2.53
N ARG A 87 -11.76 3.55 -3.56
CA ARG A 87 -12.40 2.68 -4.56
C ARG A 87 -11.52 1.49 -4.90
N ALA A 88 -12.15 0.35 -5.18
CA ALA A 88 -11.46 -0.79 -5.78
C ALA A 88 -11.34 -0.57 -7.30
N LEU A 89 -10.13 -0.74 -7.82
CA LEU A 89 -9.85 -0.73 -9.25
C LEU A 89 -9.78 -2.16 -9.78
N THR A 90 -9.91 -2.29 -11.09
CA THR A 90 -9.88 -3.58 -11.79
C THR A 90 -8.56 -3.75 -12.54
N LYS A 91 -8.32 -4.93 -13.10
CA LYS A 91 -7.18 -5.22 -13.98
C LYS A 91 -6.99 -4.24 -15.13
N ASN A 92 -8.05 -3.54 -15.55
CA ASN A 92 -7.96 -2.55 -16.62
C ASN A 92 -7.21 -1.27 -16.18
N ALA A 93 -7.08 -1.04 -14.87
CA ALA A 93 -6.38 0.11 -14.33
C ALA A 93 -4.85 0.04 -14.49
N ASN A 94 -4.28 -1.11 -14.83
CA ASN A 94 -2.85 -1.23 -15.15
C ASN A 94 -2.66 -1.81 -16.56
N VAL A 95 -1.84 -1.13 -17.37
CA VAL A 95 -1.53 -1.54 -18.74
C VAL A 95 -0.03 -1.48 -18.92
N THR A 96 0.59 -2.57 -19.31
CA THR A 96 2.04 -2.62 -19.54
C THR A 96 2.36 -2.76 -21.03
N THR A 97 3.56 -2.34 -21.44
CA THR A 97 4.07 -2.64 -22.79
C THR A 97 4.03 -4.14 -23.06
N GLY A 98 4.40 -4.96 -22.08
CA GLY A 98 4.34 -6.42 -22.15
C GLY A 98 2.96 -6.96 -22.54
N GLN A 99 1.91 -6.49 -21.87
CA GLN A 99 0.52 -6.88 -22.18
C GLN A 99 0.10 -6.46 -23.58
N VAL A 100 0.42 -5.23 -23.97
CA VAL A 100 0.04 -4.68 -25.27
C VAL A 100 0.70 -5.48 -26.40
N TYR A 101 2.02 -5.66 -26.32
CA TYR A 101 2.78 -6.33 -27.37
C TYR A 101 2.44 -7.82 -27.46
N SER A 102 2.34 -8.52 -26.32
CA SER A 102 1.93 -9.93 -26.32
C SER A 102 0.53 -10.13 -26.91
N THR A 103 -0.42 -9.25 -26.60
CA THR A 103 -1.77 -9.31 -27.17
C THR A 103 -1.75 -9.10 -28.68
N VAL A 104 -1.04 -8.07 -29.17
CA VAL A 104 -0.97 -7.80 -30.62
C VAL A 104 -0.27 -8.93 -31.37
N ILE A 105 0.81 -9.47 -30.84
CA ILE A 105 1.52 -10.61 -31.43
C ILE A 105 0.63 -11.87 -31.45
N ALA A 106 -0.12 -12.13 -30.39
CA ALA A 106 -1.05 -13.26 -30.34
C ALA A 106 -2.15 -13.16 -31.41
N LYS A 107 -2.77 -11.97 -31.57
CA LYS A 107 -3.77 -11.69 -32.61
C LYS A 107 -3.21 -11.84 -34.02
N GLU A 108 -1.95 -11.45 -34.21
CA GLU A 108 -1.25 -11.61 -35.48
C GLU A 108 -1.05 -13.09 -35.82
N ARG A 109 -0.61 -13.90 -34.85
CA ARG A 109 -0.43 -15.35 -35.04
C ARG A 109 -1.76 -16.11 -35.20
N SER A 110 -2.86 -15.63 -34.63
CA SER A 110 -4.20 -16.21 -34.82
C SER A 110 -4.85 -15.81 -36.16
N GLY A 111 -4.24 -14.90 -36.91
CA GLY A 111 -4.75 -14.43 -38.22
C GLY A 111 -5.84 -13.36 -38.12
N GLU A 112 -6.04 -12.73 -36.97
CA GLU A 112 -7.09 -11.71 -36.76
C GLU A 112 -6.86 -10.43 -37.58
N TYR A 113 -5.63 -10.16 -38.00
CA TYR A 113 -5.29 -9.05 -38.89
C TYR A 113 -5.39 -9.39 -40.38
N LEU A 114 -5.97 -10.55 -40.75
CA LEU A 114 -6.31 -10.91 -42.14
C LEU A 114 -5.14 -10.84 -43.16
N GLY A 115 -3.91 -11.02 -42.69
CA GLY A 115 -2.70 -10.96 -43.52
C GLY A 115 -2.09 -9.56 -43.67
N ASP A 116 -2.61 -8.55 -42.96
CA ASP A 116 -2.03 -7.21 -42.92
C ASP A 116 -0.66 -7.20 -42.23
N THR A 117 0.19 -6.26 -42.64
CA THR A 117 1.47 -6.02 -41.96
C THR A 117 1.22 -5.32 -40.62
N VAL A 118 1.52 -6.01 -39.51
CA VAL A 118 1.38 -5.46 -38.17
C VAL A 118 2.50 -4.47 -37.85
N GLN A 119 2.13 -3.31 -37.31
CA GLN A 119 2.99 -2.14 -37.11
C GLN A 119 2.70 -1.48 -35.75
N VAL A 120 3.62 -0.66 -35.25
CA VAL A 120 3.39 0.13 -34.02
C VAL A 120 2.19 1.06 -34.19
N ILE A 121 2.10 1.76 -35.32
CA ILE A 121 0.93 2.55 -35.71
C ILE A 121 0.33 1.86 -36.95
N PRO A 122 -0.96 1.47 -36.94
CA PRO A 122 -1.94 1.72 -35.89
C PRO A 122 -2.00 0.64 -34.80
N HIS A 123 -1.58 -0.60 -35.05
CA HIS A 123 -1.95 -1.79 -34.24
C HIS A 123 -1.58 -1.71 -32.75
N ILE A 124 -0.35 -1.33 -32.39
CA ILE A 124 0.06 -1.18 -30.98
C ILE A 124 -0.68 0.01 -30.36
N THR A 125 -0.75 1.15 -31.05
CA THR A 125 -1.47 2.33 -30.55
C THR A 125 -2.97 2.09 -30.41
N ASP A 126 -3.58 1.29 -31.28
CA ASP A 126 -5.00 0.91 -31.22
C ASP A 126 -5.27 0.00 -30.03
N GLN A 127 -4.37 -0.95 -29.76
CA GLN A 127 -4.48 -1.80 -28.57
C GLN A 127 -4.35 -0.97 -27.28
N ILE A 128 -3.46 0.02 -27.24
CA ILE A 128 -3.35 0.96 -26.09
C ILE A 128 -4.62 1.79 -25.97
N LYS A 129 -5.10 2.41 -27.07
CA LYS A 129 -6.35 3.17 -27.07
C LYS A 129 -7.52 2.34 -26.57
N ALA A 130 -7.65 1.10 -27.02
CA ALA A 130 -8.70 0.20 -26.57
C ALA A 130 -8.66 0.00 -25.04
N ARG A 131 -7.47 -0.17 -24.45
CA ARG A 131 -7.31 -0.28 -22.99
C ARG A 131 -7.63 1.03 -22.25
N ILE A 132 -7.31 2.19 -22.82
CA ILE A 132 -7.69 3.49 -22.25
C ILE A 132 -9.22 3.68 -22.31
N ARG A 133 -9.86 3.27 -23.41
CA ARG A 133 -11.32 3.38 -23.60
C ARG A 133 -12.10 2.43 -22.71
N ALA A 134 -11.57 1.24 -22.42
CA ALA A 134 -12.20 0.27 -21.53
C ALA A 134 -12.45 0.84 -20.12
N MET A 135 -11.63 1.80 -19.66
CA MET A 135 -11.84 2.47 -18.37
C MET A 135 -13.09 3.38 -18.33
N ALA A 136 -13.65 3.70 -19.50
CA ALA A 136 -14.86 4.50 -19.64
C ALA A 136 -16.13 3.64 -19.66
N GLU A 137 -16.01 2.31 -19.67
CA GLU A 137 -17.15 1.40 -19.62
C GLU A 137 -17.85 1.44 -18.25
N PRO A 138 -19.15 1.10 -18.16
CA PRO A 138 -19.83 0.96 -16.87
C PRO A 138 -19.13 -0.08 -15.98
N ASP A 139 -19.08 0.18 -14.67
CA ASP A 139 -18.63 -0.83 -13.69
C ASP A 139 -19.66 -1.96 -13.54
N GLU A 140 -19.38 -2.92 -12.65
CA GLU A 140 -20.27 -4.04 -12.36
C GLU A 140 -21.67 -3.62 -11.88
N ASP A 141 -21.78 -2.42 -11.27
CA ASP A 141 -23.07 -1.82 -10.86
C ASP A 141 -23.74 -1.00 -11.99
N GLY A 142 -23.20 -1.03 -13.21
CA GLY A 142 -23.71 -0.28 -14.36
C GLY A 142 -23.43 1.22 -14.32
N ARG A 143 -22.48 1.68 -13.48
CA ARG A 143 -22.17 3.10 -13.27
C ARG A 143 -20.94 3.53 -14.06
N THR A 144 -21.12 4.48 -14.97
CA THR A 144 -20.04 5.07 -15.77
C THR A 144 -19.29 6.18 -15.02
N PRO A 145 -17.97 6.31 -15.20
CA PRO A 145 -17.20 7.42 -14.62
C PRO A 145 -17.47 8.75 -15.34
N ASP A 146 -17.27 9.86 -14.63
CA ASP A 146 -17.18 11.21 -15.20
C ASP A 146 -15.83 11.47 -15.85
N VAL A 147 -14.78 11.07 -15.13
CA VAL A 147 -13.39 11.37 -15.45
C VAL A 147 -12.57 10.09 -15.32
N VAL A 148 -11.81 9.78 -16.36
CA VAL A 148 -10.74 8.78 -16.35
C VAL A 148 -9.42 9.53 -16.31
N ILE A 149 -8.67 9.40 -15.22
CA ILE A 149 -7.30 9.92 -15.14
C ILE A 149 -6.33 8.80 -15.51
N THR A 150 -5.62 8.96 -16.62
CA THR A 150 -4.62 8.00 -17.09
C THR A 150 -3.22 8.59 -16.90
N GLU A 151 -2.45 8.04 -15.96
CA GLU A 151 -1.03 8.32 -15.83
C GLU A 151 -0.24 7.58 -16.91
N VAL A 152 0.62 8.32 -17.61
CA VAL A 152 1.59 7.78 -18.54
C VAL A 152 2.94 7.66 -17.83
N GLY A 153 3.38 6.42 -17.61
CA GLY A 153 4.67 6.08 -17.03
C GLY A 153 5.85 6.48 -17.93
N GLY A 154 7.05 6.46 -17.34
CA GLY A 154 8.28 6.96 -17.96
C GLY A 154 8.39 8.49 -17.94
N THR A 155 9.30 9.01 -18.76
CA THR A 155 9.55 10.45 -18.93
C THR A 155 9.39 10.84 -20.40
N VAL A 156 8.72 11.95 -20.68
CA VAL A 156 8.61 12.50 -22.03
C VAL A 156 10.01 12.78 -22.58
N GLY A 157 10.30 12.17 -23.73
CA GLY A 157 11.63 12.17 -24.35
C GLY A 157 12.24 10.77 -24.42
N ASP A 158 11.80 9.85 -23.57
CA ASP A 158 12.26 8.47 -23.58
C ASP A 158 11.54 7.65 -24.67
N ILE A 159 12.26 6.67 -25.24
CA ILE A 159 11.77 5.80 -26.32
C ILE A 159 10.58 4.96 -25.85
N GLU A 160 10.64 4.48 -24.60
CA GLU A 160 9.70 3.51 -24.04
C GLU A 160 8.26 4.05 -23.93
N SER A 161 8.08 5.36 -23.75
CA SER A 161 6.75 5.99 -23.60
C SER A 161 6.14 6.46 -24.93
N LEU A 162 6.88 6.41 -26.05
CA LEU A 162 6.41 6.95 -27.34
C LEU A 162 5.08 6.32 -27.80
N PRO A 163 4.88 4.99 -27.76
CA PRO A 163 3.60 4.40 -28.17
C PRO A 163 2.43 4.85 -27.31
N PHE A 164 2.63 5.03 -26.00
CA PHE A 164 1.58 5.51 -25.09
C PHE A 164 1.22 6.97 -25.36
N LEU A 165 2.21 7.84 -25.54
CA LEU A 165 1.97 9.25 -25.82
C LEU A 165 1.25 9.42 -27.18
N GLU A 166 1.65 8.66 -28.20
CA GLU A 166 0.96 8.64 -29.49
C GLU A 166 -0.49 8.16 -29.35
N ALA A 167 -0.74 7.09 -28.59
CA ALA A 167 -2.09 6.62 -28.31
C ALA A 167 -2.92 7.69 -27.59
N CYS A 168 -2.40 8.37 -26.57
CA CYS A 168 -3.08 9.45 -25.86
C CYS A 168 -3.41 10.63 -26.79
N ARG A 169 -2.47 11.00 -27.68
CA ARG A 169 -2.68 12.02 -28.72
C ARG A 169 -3.83 11.64 -29.66
N GLN A 170 -3.88 10.38 -30.09
CA GLN A 170 -4.98 9.85 -30.90
C GLN A 170 -6.30 9.79 -30.11
N VAL A 171 -6.31 9.43 -28.82
CA VAL A 171 -7.53 9.50 -27.99
C VAL A 171 -8.09 10.91 -27.98
N ARG A 172 -7.25 11.94 -27.80
CA ARG A 172 -7.68 13.35 -27.89
C ARG A 172 -8.30 13.68 -29.25
N HIS A 173 -7.73 13.17 -30.33
CA HIS A 173 -8.28 13.34 -31.68
C HIS A 173 -9.68 12.69 -31.78
N ASP A 174 -9.84 11.49 -31.24
CA ASP A 174 -11.07 10.71 -31.33
C ASP A 174 -12.20 11.23 -30.42
N VAL A 175 -11.91 11.72 -29.21
CA VAL A 175 -12.94 12.33 -28.32
C VAL A 175 -13.20 13.81 -28.58
N GLY A 176 -12.29 14.49 -29.27
CA GLY A 176 -12.31 15.95 -29.37
C GLY A 176 -11.67 16.65 -28.17
N ARG A 177 -11.18 17.87 -28.42
CA ARG A 177 -10.33 18.64 -27.48
C ARG A 177 -11.03 18.99 -26.16
N ASP A 178 -12.36 19.12 -26.14
CA ASP A 178 -13.12 19.51 -24.95
C ASP A 178 -13.49 18.32 -24.04
N ASN A 179 -13.10 17.12 -24.45
CA ASN A 179 -13.29 15.87 -23.70
C ASN A 179 -11.96 15.27 -23.22
N CYS A 180 -10.84 15.98 -23.42
CA CYS A 180 -9.50 15.51 -23.11
C CYS A 180 -8.66 16.65 -22.51
N PHE A 181 -7.94 16.36 -21.42
CA PHE A 181 -7.08 17.30 -20.73
C PHE A 181 -5.68 16.70 -20.55
N PHE A 182 -4.63 17.44 -20.90
CA PHE A 182 -3.25 17.02 -20.65
C PHE A 182 -2.65 17.79 -19.47
N LEU A 183 -2.33 17.07 -18.39
CA LEU A 183 -1.59 17.57 -17.23
C LEU A 183 -0.13 17.10 -17.35
N HIS A 184 0.83 18.03 -17.37
CA HIS A 184 2.25 17.69 -17.44
C HIS A 184 2.97 18.04 -16.14
N VAL A 185 3.55 17.04 -15.48
CA VAL A 185 4.34 17.19 -14.26
C VAL A 185 5.80 17.43 -14.64
N SER A 186 6.39 18.49 -14.11
CA SER A 186 7.76 18.90 -14.39
C SER A 186 8.51 19.30 -13.12
N LEU A 187 9.84 19.41 -13.20
CA LEU A 187 10.72 19.83 -12.11
C LEU A 187 11.23 21.25 -12.33
N VAL A 188 11.13 22.08 -11.29
CA VAL A 188 11.76 23.41 -11.21
C VAL A 188 12.89 23.32 -10.18
N PRO A 189 14.12 22.95 -10.61
CA PRO A 189 15.21 22.73 -9.68
C PRO A 189 15.78 24.04 -9.15
N TYR A 190 16.37 23.96 -7.97
CA TYR A 190 17.12 25.02 -7.33
C TYR A 190 18.61 24.83 -7.45
N LEU A 191 19.31 25.89 -7.83
CA LEU A 191 20.76 25.89 -7.90
C LEU A 191 21.31 26.56 -6.63
N ALA A 192 21.72 25.74 -5.66
CA ALA A 192 22.26 26.23 -4.39
C ALA A 192 23.39 27.27 -4.51
N PRO A 193 24.35 27.15 -5.45
CA PRO A 193 25.42 28.15 -5.59
C PRO A 193 24.93 29.54 -6.03
N SER A 194 23.87 29.63 -6.84
CA SER A 194 23.33 30.91 -7.32
C SER A 194 22.05 31.36 -6.62
N GLY A 195 21.48 30.51 -5.76
CA GLY A 195 20.33 30.85 -4.93
C GLY A 195 19.02 31.02 -5.72
N GLU A 196 18.87 30.38 -6.88
CA GLU A 196 17.74 30.63 -7.78
C GLU A 196 17.07 29.35 -8.29
N LEU A 197 15.75 29.45 -8.52
CA LEU A 197 14.94 28.44 -9.19
C LEU A 197 15.06 28.57 -10.71
N LYS A 198 15.17 27.44 -11.42
CA LYS A 198 15.33 27.40 -12.87
C LYS A 198 14.09 26.84 -13.57
N THR A 199 13.45 27.68 -14.37
CA THR A 199 12.28 27.28 -15.20
C THR A 199 12.66 26.59 -16.51
N LYS A 200 13.94 26.54 -16.87
CA LYS A 200 14.42 26.05 -18.18
C LYS A 200 14.12 24.55 -18.41
N PRO A 201 14.31 23.66 -17.42
CA PRO A 201 13.93 22.26 -17.58
C PRO A 201 12.45 22.09 -17.96
N THR A 202 11.54 22.82 -17.32
CA THR A 202 10.11 22.82 -17.68
C THR A 202 9.87 23.30 -19.10
N GLN A 203 10.53 24.37 -19.54
CA GLN A 203 10.39 24.89 -20.91
C GLN A 203 10.80 23.86 -21.96
N HIS A 204 11.94 23.20 -21.76
CA HIS A 204 12.42 22.15 -22.68
C HIS A 204 11.53 20.92 -22.64
N SER A 205 11.03 20.53 -21.46
CA SER A 205 10.12 19.40 -21.31
C SER A 205 8.81 19.61 -22.06
N VAL A 206 8.22 20.81 -21.94
CA VAL A 206 6.99 21.16 -22.69
C VAL A 206 7.26 21.26 -24.18
N ALA A 207 8.45 21.73 -24.61
CA ALA A 207 8.83 21.68 -26.02
C ALA A 207 8.91 20.23 -26.55
N ALA A 208 9.50 19.31 -25.79
CA ALA A 208 9.56 17.89 -26.15
C ALA A 208 8.15 17.27 -26.27
N LEU A 209 7.24 17.59 -25.34
CA LEU A 209 5.85 17.13 -25.39
C LEU A 209 5.10 17.69 -26.62
N ARG A 210 5.31 18.95 -26.96
CA ARG A 210 4.72 19.59 -28.15
C ARG A 210 5.27 19.02 -29.45
N ASN A 211 6.54 18.64 -29.50
CA ASN A 211 7.17 18.04 -30.68
C ASN A 211 6.52 16.71 -31.08
N ILE A 212 5.90 16.00 -30.14
CA ILE A 212 5.12 14.78 -30.42
C ILE A 212 3.61 15.05 -30.59
N GLY A 213 3.22 16.33 -30.73
CA GLY A 213 1.84 16.73 -31.03
C GLY A 213 0.91 16.87 -29.83
N ILE A 214 1.44 16.94 -28.61
CA ILE A 214 0.65 17.12 -27.38
C ILE A 214 0.90 18.53 -26.80
N GLN A 215 -0.16 19.33 -26.72
CA GLN A 215 -0.17 20.60 -25.99
C GLN A 215 -0.69 20.35 -24.56
N PRO A 216 0.08 20.63 -23.50
CA PRO A 216 -0.43 20.54 -22.14
C PRO A 216 -1.50 21.63 -21.89
N ASP A 217 -2.59 21.24 -21.23
CA ASP A 217 -3.63 22.15 -20.77
C ASP A 217 -3.28 22.78 -19.39
N ALA A 218 -2.47 22.08 -18.58
CA ALA A 218 -1.90 22.57 -17.32
C ALA A 218 -0.53 21.93 -17.01
N LEU A 219 0.23 22.59 -16.14
CA LEU A 219 1.55 22.17 -15.65
C LEU A 219 1.55 22.08 -14.13
N VAL A 220 2.09 20.99 -13.59
CA VAL A 220 2.43 20.88 -12.16
C VAL A 220 3.94 21.01 -12.02
N CYS A 221 4.37 22.09 -11.41
CA CYS A 221 5.78 22.42 -11.20
C CYS A 221 6.23 21.94 -9.83
N ARG A 222 6.87 20.76 -9.78
CA ARG A 222 7.49 20.22 -8.57
C ARG A 222 8.73 21.01 -8.20
N ALA A 223 8.88 21.31 -6.92
CA ALA A 223 10.03 22.00 -6.36
C ALA A 223 10.21 21.68 -4.87
N ASP A 224 11.38 21.98 -4.33
CA ASP A 224 11.71 21.87 -2.90
C ASP A 224 11.31 23.11 -2.10
N ARG A 225 10.67 24.11 -2.73
CA ARG A 225 10.17 25.36 -2.12
C ARG A 225 9.11 26.03 -2.99
N ASP A 226 8.47 27.06 -2.45
CA ASP A 226 7.46 27.85 -3.17
C ASP A 226 8.01 28.51 -4.45
N LEU A 227 7.13 28.64 -5.44
CA LEU A 227 7.40 29.37 -6.68
C LEU A 227 6.75 30.76 -6.62
N SER A 228 7.52 31.79 -6.95
CA SER A 228 6.97 33.14 -7.08
C SER A 228 6.03 33.25 -8.30
N ASP A 229 5.05 34.17 -8.23
CA ASP A 229 4.15 34.44 -9.35
C ASP A 229 4.89 34.90 -10.62
N GLU A 230 6.06 35.52 -10.47
CA GLU A 230 6.90 35.89 -11.61
C GLU A 230 7.42 34.64 -12.35
N LEU A 231 7.87 33.62 -11.61
CA LEU A 231 8.29 32.35 -12.20
C LEU A 231 7.11 31.64 -12.85
N LYS A 232 5.93 31.62 -12.21
CA LYS A 232 4.70 31.05 -12.79
C LYS A 232 4.30 31.76 -14.09
N ARG A 233 4.26 33.09 -14.11
CA ARG A 233 3.99 33.89 -15.33
C ARG A 233 5.01 33.63 -16.43
N LYS A 234 6.29 33.48 -16.09
CA LYS A 234 7.35 33.15 -17.04
C LYS A 234 7.17 31.75 -17.63
N ILE A 235 6.79 30.77 -16.82
CA ILE A 235 6.49 29.41 -17.29
C ILE A 235 5.28 29.45 -18.21
N ALA A 236 4.18 30.09 -17.81
CA ALA A 236 2.97 30.25 -18.61
C ALA A 236 3.28 30.82 -20.01
N LEU A 237 3.99 31.96 -20.06
CA LEU A 237 4.38 32.62 -21.31
C LEU A 237 5.26 31.74 -22.20
N MET A 238 6.30 31.10 -21.63
CA MET A 238 7.28 30.35 -22.41
C MET A 238 6.77 28.97 -22.86
N CYS A 239 5.80 28.42 -22.14
CA CYS A 239 5.20 27.12 -22.43
C CYS A 239 3.89 27.23 -23.23
N ASP A 240 3.35 28.45 -23.39
CA ASP A 240 2.03 28.71 -23.99
C ASP A 240 0.92 27.94 -23.26
N VAL A 241 0.87 28.12 -21.93
CA VAL A 241 -0.14 27.52 -21.04
C VAL A 241 -0.84 28.65 -20.30
N ASP A 242 -2.15 28.51 -20.04
CA ASP A 242 -2.91 29.46 -19.24
C ASP A 242 -2.22 29.67 -17.88
N SER A 243 -2.20 30.92 -17.39
CA SER A 243 -1.60 31.24 -16.10
C SER A 243 -2.32 30.52 -14.95
N ASP A 244 -3.65 30.33 -15.05
CA ASP A 244 -4.43 29.55 -14.09
C ASP A 244 -4.07 28.05 -14.13
N GLY A 245 -3.44 27.59 -15.22
CA GLY A 245 -3.01 26.21 -15.41
C GLY A 245 -1.56 25.95 -14.99
N VAL A 246 -0.83 26.93 -14.45
CA VAL A 246 0.55 26.75 -13.95
C VAL A 246 0.55 26.66 -12.44
N VAL A 247 0.72 25.43 -11.93
CA VAL A 247 0.52 25.08 -10.52
C VAL A 247 1.86 24.85 -9.83
N ALA A 248 2.15 25.61 -8.78
CA ALA A 248 3.27 25.32 -7.89
C ALA A 248 2.94 24.11 -6.99
N CYS A 249 3.80 23.10 -6.98
CA CYS A 249 3.62 21.94 -6.13
C CYS A 249 4.92 21.67 -5.35
N PRO A 250 5.20 22.48 -4.31
CA PRO A 250 6.35 22.25 -3.45
C PRO A 250 6.23 20.89 -2.73
N ASP A 251 7.35 20.35 -2.28
CA ASP A 251 7.37 19.14 -1.47
C ASP A 251 6.55 19.32 -0.20
N ALA A 252 5.60 18.42 0.00
CA ALA A 252 4.66 18.48 1.12
C ALA A 252 5.14 17.61 2.29
N PRO A 253 4.82 17.98 3.56
CA PRO A 253 5.23 17.20 4.74
C PRO A 253 4.69 15.78 4.77
N SER A 254 3.51 15.56 4.19
CA SER A 254 2.87 14.26 4.01
C SER A 254 2.25 14.15 2.62
N ILE A 255 2.12 12.92 2.12
CA ILE A 255 1.40 12.65 0.86
C ILE A 255 -0.07 13.11 0.92
N TYR A 256 -0.67 13.14 2.12
CA TYR A 256 -2.06 13.54 2.31
C TYR A 256 -2.26 15.07 2.23
N ASP A 257 -1.19 15.85 2.27
CA ASP A 257 -1.21 17.31 2.14
C ASP A 257 -1.27 17.77 0.68
N ILE A 258 -0.87 16.91 -0.27
CA ILE A 258 -0.80 17.25 -1.70
C ILE A 258 -2.17 17.72 -2.25
N PRO A 259 -3.33 17.12 -1.89
CA PRO A 259 -4.64 17.67 -2.27
C PRO A 259 -4.85 19.13 -1.83
N ARG A 260 -4.39 19.53 -0.64
CA ARG A 260 -4.46 20.93 -0.18
C ARG A 260 -3.56 21.84 -1.00
N VAL A 261 -2.36 21.38 -1.36
CA VAL A 261 -1.42 22.12 -2.21
C VAL A 261 -2.05 22.38 -3.58
N LEU A 262 -2.55 21.33 -4.25
CA LEU A 262 -3.16 21.45 -5.58
C LEU A 262 -4.43 22.31 -5.57
N HIS A 263 -5.25 22.17 -4.53
CA HIS A 263 -6.47 22.98 -4.38
C HIS A 263 -6.16 24.45 -4.09
N GLY A 264 -5.14 24.73 -3.29
CA GLY A 264 -4.68 26.10 -2.99
C GLY A 264 -4.21 26.85 -4.24
N GLU A 265 -3.68 26.13 -5.23
CA GLU A 265 -3.31 26.66 -6.55
C GLU A 265 -4.45 26.59 -7.58
N GLY A 266 -5.63 26.06 -7.23
CA GLY A 266 -6.83 26.06 -8.06
C GLY A 266 -6.85 25.06 -9.22
N LEU A 267 -5.97 24.05 -9.24
CA LEU A 267 -5.84 23.10 -10.36
C LEU A 267 -7.14 22.36 -10.67
N ASP A 268 -7.81 21.87 -9.62
CA ASP A 268 -9.06 21.11 -9.72
C ASP A 268 -10.20 21.98 -10.26
N ALA A 269 -10.31 23.23 -9.80
CA ALA A 269 -11.29 24.19 -10.30
C ALA A 269 -11.03 24.56 -11.77
N TYR A 270 -9.76 24.78 -12.13
CA TYR A 270 -9.35 25.04 -13.51
C TYR A 270 -9.72 23.88 -14.44
N LEU A 271 -9.44 22.64 -14.03
CA LEU A 271 -9.78 21.43 -14.79
C LEU A 271 -11.30 21.30 -14.99
N VAL A 272 -12.09 21.45 -13.92
CA VAL A 272 -13.56 21.37 -14.00
C VAL A 272 -14.11 22.37 -15.00
N ARG A 273 -13.63 23.62 -14.96
CA ARG A 273 -13.98 24.68 -15.91
C ARG A 273 -13.56 24.32 -17.34
N ARG A 274 -12.30 23.88 -17.53
CA ARG A 274 -11.70 23.59 -18.84
C ARG A 274 -12.39 22.45 -19.58
N LEU A 275 -12.93 21.46 -18.85
CA LEU A 275 -13.63 20.29 -19.40
C LEU A 275 -15.16 20.45 -19.41
N GLY A 276 -15.70 21.58 -18.92
CA GLY A 276 -17.14 21.80 -18.82
C GLY A 276 -17.84 20.77 -17.91
N LEU A 277 -17.17 20.34 -16.83
CA LEU A 277 -17.72 19.40 -15.86
C LEU A 277 -18.69 20.11 -14.90
N PRO A 278 -19.65 19.38 -14.29
CA PRO A 278 -20.51 19.95 -13.26
C PRO A 278 -19.69 20.53 -12.11
N PHE A 279 -19.89 21.80 -11.79
CA PHE A 279 -19.19 22.47 -10.72
C PHE A 279 -19.89 22.26 -9.37
N ARG A 280 -19.12 21.83 -8.37
CA ARG A 280 -19.46 21.80 -6.95
C ARG A 280 -18.19 22.12 -6.17
N ASP A 281 -18.34 22.75 -5.01
CA ASP A 281 -17.22 22.97 -4.09
C ASP A 281 -16.70 21.65 -3.53
N VAL A 282 -15.43 21.64 -3.09
CA VAL A 282 -14.81 20.47 -2.47
C VAL A 282 -15.38 20.28 -1.07
N ASP A 283 -15.93 19.09 -0.79
CA ASP A 283 -16.29 18.69 0.57
C ASP A 283 -15.04 18.24 1.34
N TRP A 284 -14.57 19.08 2.27
CA TRP A 284 -13.40 18.79 3.09
C TRP A 284 -13.71 17.96 4.33
N SER A 285 -14.94 17.49 4.55
CA SER A 285 -15.32 16.81 5.80
C SER A 285 -14.47 15.56 6.06
N VAL A 286 -14.31 14.72 5.04
CA VAL A 286 -13.55 13.46 5.16
C VAL A 286 -12.04 13.70 5.15
N TRP A 287 -11.53 14.39 4.12
CA TRP A 287 -10.10 14.62 4.00
C TRP A 287 -9.55 15.59 5.06
N GLY A 288 -10.37 16.52 5.55
CA GLY A 288 -10.05 17.42 6.66
C GLY A 288 -9.87 16.69 7.99
N ASP A 289 -10.75 15.73 8.31
CA ASP A 289 -10.57 14.87 9.51
C ASP A 289 -9.32 14.00 9.40
N LEU A 290 -9.02 13.49 8.20
CA LEU A 290 -7.75 12.78 7.95
C LEU A 290 -6.54 13.69 8.25
N LEU A 291 -6.51 14.90 7.70
CA LEU A 291 -5.41 15.85 7.94
C LEU A 291 -5.25 16.18 9.44
N ASP A 292 -6.35 16.34 10.15
CA ASP A 292 -6.32 16.54 11.60
C ASP A 292 -5.68 15.34 12.33
N ARG A 293 -6.02 14.10 11.97
CA ARG A 293 -5.39 12.89 12.54
C ARG A 293 -3.90 12.77 12.20
N VAL A 294 -3.51 13.20 11.00
CA VAL A 294 -2.11 13.17 10.53
C VAL A 294 -1.24 14.16 11.32
N HIS A 295 -1.72 15.38 11.49
CA HIS A 295 -0.93 16.48 12.04
C HIS A 295 -1.09 16.67 13.55
N ASN A 296 -2.21 16.23 14.13
CA ASN A 296 -2.52 16.36 15.57
C ASN A 296 -2.71 15.00 16.28
N PRO A 297 -1.72 14.09 16.26
CA PRO A 297 -1.81 12.84 17.00
C PRO A 297 -1.74 13.08 18.51
N SER A 298 -2.62 12.43 19.26
CA SER A 298 -2.67 12.47 20.73
C SER A 298 -1.56 11.64 21.38
N GLU A 299 -1.06 10.63 20.69
CA GLU A 299 -0.01 9.76 21.17
C GLU A 299 0.82 9.12 20.04
N ARG A 300 1.84 8.35 20.41
CA ARG A 300 2.79 7.70 19.50
C ARG A 300 2.93 6.23 19.86
N VAL A 301 3.05 5.37 18.87
CA VAL A 301 3.23 3.92 19.06
C VAL A 301 4.32 3.42 18.13
N ARG A 302 5.26 2.64 18.65
CA ARG A 302 6.39 2.09 17.89
C ARG A 302 6.06 0.69 17.45
N ILE A 303 6.04 0.45 16.15
CA ILE A 303 5.73 -0.86 15.58
C ILE A 303 6.93 -1.35 14.77
N ALA A 304 7.46 -2.52 15.13
CA ALA A 304 8.48 -3.20 14.33
C ALA A 304 7.85 -3.78 13.06
N LEU A 305 8.42 -3.46 11.89
CA LEU A 305 8.14 -4.16 10.64
C LEU A 305 9.33 -5.07 10.35
N VAL A 306 9.14 -6.38 10.57
CA VAL A 306 10.21 -7.39 10.45
C VAL A 306 10.26 -7.93 9.02
N GLY A 307 10.88 -7.13 8.17
CA GLY A 307 10.96 -7.35 6.72
C GLY A 307 12.29 -7.96 6.29
N LYS A 308 12.27 -8.58 5.12
CA LYS A 308 13.50 -8.96 4.40
C LYS A 308 14.08 -7.79 3.62
N TYR A 309 13.22 -6.89 3.16
CA TYR A 309 13.52 -5.78 2.26
C TYR A 309 13.42 -4.43 2.98
N VAL A 310 14.16 -4.23 4.08
CA VAL A 310 14.01 -3.03 4.93
C VAL A 310 14.73 -1.79 4.42
N ASP A 311 15.69 -1.95 3.52
CA ASP A 311 16.43 -0.83 2.90
C ASP A 311 15.63 -0.09 1.83
N LEU A 312 14.51 -0.67 1.37
CA LEU A 312 13.59 -0.05 0.41
C LEU A 312 12.18 -0.02 1.00
N PRO A 313 11.77 1.10 1.62
CA PRO A 313 10.44 1.24 2.21
C PRO A 313 9.28 0.93 1.27
N ASP A 314 9.45 1.19 -0.03
CA ASP A 314 8.41 0.98 -1.06
C ASP A 314 8.05 -0.50 -1.28
N ALA A 315 8.92 -1.44 -0.86
CA ALA A 315 8.61 -2.88 -0.89
C ALA A 315 7.48 -3.26 0.08
N TYR A 316 7.15 -2.38 1.02
CA TYR A 316 6.12 -2.57 2.04
C TYR A 316 5.18 -1.35 2.12
N LEU A 317 5.00 -0.63 1.02
CA LEU A 317 4.27 0.64 0.98
C LEU A 317 2.85 0.50 1.55
N SER A 318 2.03 -0.40 1.03
CA SER A 318 0.65 -0.64 1.49
C SER A 318 0.62 -1.05 2.96
N VAL A 319 1.59 -1.86 3.43
CA VAL A 319 1.69 -2.25 4.84
C VAL A 319 1.95 -1.03 5.72
N THR A 320 2.91 -0.17 5.33
CA THR A 320 3.20 1.05 6.11
C THR A 320 2.05 2.05 6.09
N GLU A 321 1.35 2.18 4.96
CA GLU A 321 0.14 3.01 4.85
C GLU A 321 -1.01 2.46 5.70
N ALA A 322 -1.19 1.14 5.75
CA ALA A 322 -2.19 0.50 6.59
C ALA A 322 -1.88 0.64 8.08
N LEU A 323 -0.61 0.58 8.48
CA LEU A 323 -0.17 0.91 9.83
C LEU A 323 -0.49 2.36 10.19
N ARG A 324 -0.12 3.32 9.34
CA ARG A 324 -0.44 4.75 9.53
C ARG A 324 -1.95 4.96 9.67
N ALA A 325 -2.75 4.35 8.79
CA ALA A 325 -4.22 4.39 8.85
C ALA A 325 -4.76 3.80 10.16
N GLY A 326 -4.21 2.67 10.63
CA GLY A 326 -4.53 2.11 11.95
C GLY A 326 -4.23 3.09 13.09
N GLY A 327 -3.15 3.85 12.99
CA GLY A 327 -2.85 4.98 13.88
C GLY A 327 -3.91 6.09 13.80
N PHE A 328 -4.30 6.50 12.60
CA PHE A 328 -5.32 7.54 12.40
C PHE A 328 -6.65 7.16 13.05
N ALA A 329 -7.06 5.88 13.00
CA ALA A 329 -8.26 5.38 13.67
C ALA A 329 -8.29 5.73 15.17
N HIS A 330 -7.11 5.74 15.82
CA HIS A 330 -6.93 6.01 17.26
C HIS A 330 -6.30 7.36 17.56
N ARG A 331 -6.24 8.28 16.59
CA ARG A 331 -5.53 9.58 16.72
C ARG A 331 -4.11 9.40 17.26
N ALA A 332 -3.42 8.37 16.79
CA ALA A 332 -2.06 8.03 17.17
C ALA A 332 -1.13 8.08 15.96
N LYS A 333 0.13 8.46 16.20
CA LYS A 333 1.19 8.39 15.19
C LYS A 333 1.94 7.07 15.33
N VAL A 334 1.86 6.24 14.29
CA VAL A 334 2.68 5.03 14.20
C VAL A 334 4.09 5.40 13.74
N GLU A 335 5.07 5.01 14.55
CA GLU A 335 6.50 5.08 14.25
C GLU A 335 6.97 3.69 13.84
N VAL A 336 7.23 3.50 12.54
CA VAL A 336 7.69 2.22 12.01
C VAL A 336 9.17 2.05 12.30
N THR A 337 9.52 1.02 13.08
CA THR A 337 10.90 0.57 13.25
C THR A 337 11.18 -0.52 12.23
N TRP A 338 12.04 -0.21 11.25
CA TRP A 338 12.44 -1.16 10.22
C TRP A 338 13.44 -2.18 10.78
N VAL A 339 13.06 -3.45 10.78
CA VAL A 339 13.88 -4.53 11.36
C VAL A 339 14.16 -5.58 10.29
N GLY A 340 15.44 -5.76 9.94
CA GLY A 340 15.86 -6.82 9.01
C GLY A 340 15.64 -8.18 9.65
N SER A 341 14.90 -9.07 8.98
CA SER A 341 14.52 -10.39 9.52
C SER A 341 15.71 -11.17 10.07
N ASP A 342 16.84 -11.18 9.35
CA ASP A 342 18.02 -11.98 9.69
C ASP A 342 18.65 -11.58 11.04
N THR A 343 18.36 -10.37 11.53
CA THR A 343 18.83 -9.91 12.85
C THR A 343 18.09 -10.56 14.02
N CYS A 344 16.94 -11.19 13.77
CA CYS A 344 16.05 -11.76 14.78
C CYS A 344 16.15 -13.29 14.91
N GLU A 345 17.10 -13.95 14.23
CA GLU A 345 17.22 -15.42 14.24
C GLU A 345 17.56 -15.98 15.63
N THR A 346 18.41 -15.27 16.37
CA THR A 346 18.77 -15.65 17.75
C THR A 346 17.94 -14.88 18.76
N GLU A 347 17.73 -15.46 19.94
CA GLU A 347 17.01 -14.80 21.04
C GLU A 347 17.64 -13.44 21.41
N ALA A 348 18.98 -13.38 21.50
CA ALA A 348 19.70 -12.15 21.79
C ALA A 348 19.55 -11.12 20.67
N GLY A 349 19.58 -11.55 19.40
CA GLY A 349 19.37 -10.69 18.25
C GLY A 349 17.95 -10.11 18.21
N ALA A 350 16.93 -10.95 18.40
CA ALA A 350 15.54 -10.53 18.51
C ALA A 350 15.33 -9.55 19.68
N ALA A 351 15.95 -9.83 20.84
CA ALA A 351 15.88 -8.95 22.01
C ALA A 351 16.46 -7.55 21.75
N GLN A 352 17.57 -7.48 21.02
CA GLN A 352 18.19 -6.21 20.65
C GLN A 352 17.37 -5.47 19.59
N ALA A 353 16.93 -6.18 18.54
CA ALA A 353 16.25 -5.59 17.39
C ALA A 353 14.82 -5.13 17.72
N LEU A 354 14.14 -5.82 18.64
CA LEU A 354 12.76 -5.53 19.05
C LEU A 354 12.70 -4.82 20.41
N ALA A 355 13.81 -4.22 20.86
CA ALA A 355 13.85 -3.49 22.11
C ALA A 355 12.95 -2.24 22.06
N GLY A 356 11.99 -2.16 22.98
CA GLY A 356 11.12 -0.99 23.15
C GLY A 356 10.04 -0.83 22.06
N VAL A 357 9.78 -1.84 21.24
CA VAL A 357 8.66 -1.78 20.30
C VAL A 357 7.37 -2.19 21.02
N ASP A 358 6.26 -1.54 20.66
CA ASP A 358 4.95 -1.75 21.28
C ASP A 358 4.11 -2.79 20.50
N GLY A 359 4.56 -3.17 19.30
CA GLY A 359 3.94 -4.19 18.46
C GLY A 359 4.91 -4.69 17.39
N VAL A 360 4.68 -5.91 16.91
CA VAL A 360 5.51 -6.58 15.89
C VAL A 360 4.63 -7.00 14.70
N LEU A 361 4.98 -6.53 13.51
CA LEU A 361 4.32 -6.92 12.26
C LEU A 361 5.29 -7.75 11.42
N ILE A 362 4.84 -8.94 11.01
CA ILE A 362 5.54 -9.82 10.09
C ILE A 362 4.84 -9.73 8.72
N PRO A 363 5.40 -8.96 7.77
CA PRO A 363 4.79 -8.80 6.45
C PRO A 363 5.04 -10.04 5.59
N GLY A 364 4.38 -10.06 4.43
CA GLY A 364 4.69 -10.99 3.35
C GLY A 364 6.17 -10.97 2.96
N GLY A 365 6.64 -12.04 2.33
CA GLY A 365 7.99 -12.13 1.82
C GLY A 365 8.06 -13.16 0.71
N PHE A 366 8.48 -12.74 -0.48
CA PHE A 366 8.66 -13.67 -1.59
C PHE A 366 10.06 -14.32 -1.51
N GLY A 367 10.08 -15.64 -1.66
CA GLY A 367 11.29 -16.46 -1.75
C GLY A 367 11.95 -16.81 -0.40
N VAL A 368 12.83 -17.81 -0.46
CA VAL A 368 13.24 -18.67 0.67
C VAL A 368 14.16 -18.08 1.76
N ARG A 369 14.56 -16.81 1.68
CA ARG A 369 15.54 -16.21 2.61
C ARG A 369 14.85 -15.46 3.76
N GLY A 370 15.44 -15.52 4.96
CA GLY A 370 15.04 -14.71 6.13
C GLY A 370 13.86 -15.24 6.95
N ILE A 371 13.51 -16.53 6.78
CA ILE A 371 12.40 -17.15 7.51
C ILE A 371 12.73 -17.37 8.99
N GLU A 372 13.88 -17.96 9.31
CA GLU A 372 14.26 -18.25 10.70
C GLU A 372 14.30 -16.99 11.58
N GLY A 373 14.72 -15.86 10.99
CA GLY A 373 14.63 -14.54 11.62
C GLY A 373 13.20 -14.10 11.94
N LYS A 374 12.24 -14.30 11.03
CA LYS A 374 10.82 -14.04 11.30
C LYS A 374 10.27 -14.96 12.38
N LEU A 375 10.65 -16.24 12.40
CA LEU A 375 10.25 -17.19 13.44
C LEU A 375 10.77 -16.76 14.82
N GLY A 376 12.04 -16.32 14.91
CA GLY A 376 12.62 -15.80 16.14
C GLY A 376 11.91 -14.53 16.64
N ALA A 377 11.55 -13.61 15.74
CA ALA A 377 10.76 -12.42 16.08
C ALA A 377 9.36 -12.77 16.61
N ILE A 378 8.66 -13.72 15.98
CA ILE A 378 7.34 -14.19 16.42
C ILE A 378 7.42 -14.84 17.79
N ARG A 379 8.39 -15.73 17.99
CA ARG A 379 8.62 -16.40 19.27
C ARG A 379 8.87 -15.38 20.38
N TYR A 380 9.75 -14.42 20.13
CA TYR A 380 10.05 -13.35 21.06
C TYR A 380 8.82 -12.50 21.40
N ALA A 381 8.03 -12.11 20.39
CA ALA A 381 6.80 -11.37 20.59
C ALA A 381 5.78 -12.17 21.43
N ARG A 382 5.59 -13.46 21.10
CA ARG A 382 4.68 -14.38 21.81
C ARG A 382 5.06 -14.53 23.28
N GLU A 383 6.32 -14.83 23.56
CA GLU A 383 6.81 -15.08 24.92
C GLU A 383 6.76 -13.81 25.79
N ARG A 384 6.90 -12.62 25.19
CA ARG A 384 6.78 -11.32 25.88
C ARG A 384 5.39 -10.70 25.82
N ARG A 385 4.42 -11.39 25.20
CA ARG A 385 3.05 -10.90 25.00
C ARG A 385 2.97 -9.56 24.24
N ILE A 386 3.95 -9.28 23.38
CA ILE A 386 3.98 -8.09 22.51
C ILE A 386 2.99 -8.35 21.36
N PRO A 387 1.98 -7.48 21.13
CA PRO A 387 1.03 -7.60 20.03
C PRO A 387 1.72 -7.97 18.71
N ALA A 388 1.21 -8.99 18.02
CA ALA A 388 1.81 -9.54 16.81
C ALA A 388 0.77 -9.67 15.68
N LEU A 389 1.08 -9.16 14.49
CA LEU A 389 0.28 -9.30 13.28
C LEU A 389 1.10 -9.95 12.15
N GLY A 390 0.64 -11.08 11.63
CA GLY A 390 1.26 -11.79 10.51
C GLY A 390 0.42 -11.69 9.23
N LEU A 391 1.05 -11.29 8.11
CA LEU A 391 0.39 -11.14 6.80
C LEU A 391 0.93 -12.15 5.80
N CYS A 392 0.07 -12.97 5.20
CA CYS A 392 0.42 -14.02 4.24
C CYS A 392 1.53 -14.94 4.79
N LEU A 393 2.79 -14.74 4.37
CA LEU A 393 3.95 -15.40 4.96
C LEU A 393 4.01 -15.25 6.49
N GLY A 394 3.54 -14.12 7.04
CA GLY A 394 3.47 -13.92 8.48
C GLY A 394 2.57 -14.95 9.18
N LEU A 395 1.41 -15.30 8.62
CA LEU A 395 0.59 -16.41 9.15
C LEU A 395 1.34 -17.73 9.07
N GLN A 396 1.98 -18.00 7.94
CA GLN A 396 2.74 -19.24 7.75
C GLN A 396 3.86 -19.37 8.79
N CYS A 397 4.60 -18.29 9.03
CA CYS A 397 5.62 -18.23 10.09
C CYS A 397 5.02 -18.41 11.48
N MET A 398 3.83 -17.87 11.78
CA MET A 398 3.16 -18.09 13.06
C MET A 398 2.75 -19.56 13.26
N VAL A 399 2.24 -20.21 12.22
CA VAL A 399 1.90 -21.64 12.24
C VAL A 399 3.15 -22.50 12.43
N ILE A 400 4.25 -22.17 11.74
CA ILE A 400 5.54 -22.87 11.89
C ILE A 400 6.09 -22.70 13.31
N GLU A 401 6.11 -21.47 13.84
CA GLU A 401 6.57 -21.18 15.20
C GLU A 401 5.75 -21.95 16.23
N ALA A 402 4.41 -21.89 16.16
CA ALA A 402 3.52 -22.64 17.04
C ALA A 402 3.72 -24.16 16.92
N GLY A 403 3.97 -24.66 15.70
CA GLY A 403 4.34 -26.05 15.47
C GLY A 403 5.60 -26.43 16.26
N ARG A 404 6.67 -25.64 16.16
CA ARG A 404 7.95 -25.90 16.82
C ARG A 404 7.87 -25.73 18.33
N SER A 405 7.26 -24.65 18.82
CA SER A 405 7.31 -24.25 20.23
C SER A 405 6.17 -24.80 21.08
N LEU A 406 4.94 -24.89 20.55
CA LEU A 406 3.75 -25.31 21.30
C LEU A 406 3.40 -26.78 21.04
N ALA A 407 3.50 -27.23 19.79
CA ALA A 407 3.08 -28.59 19.40
C ALA A 407 4.22 -29.65 19.43
N GLY A 408 5.44 -29.24 19.81
CA GLY A 408 6.62 -30.11 19.89
C GLY A 408 7.07 -30.69 18.55
N LEU A 409 6.79 -30.00 17.44
CA LEU A 409 7.21 -30.38 16.09
C LEU A 409 8.52 -29.63 15.76
N GLU A 410 9.65 -30.03 16.37
CA GLU A 410 10.93 -29.28 16.30
C GLU A 410 11.39 -28.92 14.88
N LYS A 411 11.02 -29.73 13.87
CA LYS A 411 11.33 -29.53 12.44
C LYS A 411 10.11 -29.17 11.59
N ALA A 412 9.09 -28.54 12.19
CA ALA A 412 7.97 -27.96 11.44
C ALA A 412 8.48 -26.89 10.47
N ASN A 413 8.04 -26.97 9.21
CA ASN A 413 8.40 -26.01 8.18
C ASN A 413 7.36 -25.95 7.04
N SER A 414 7.62 -25.09 6.06
CA SER A 414 6.92 -25.05 4.77
C SER A 414 7.67 -25.87 3.72
N THR A 415 6.95 -26.59 2.87
CA THR A 415 7.55 -27.23 1.68
C THR A 415 8.08 -26.21 0.67
N GLU A 416 7.74 -24.93 0.80
CA GLU A 416 8.34 -23.84 0.03
C GLU A 416 9.82 -23.63 0.36
N PHE A 417 10.18 -23.75 1.64
CA PHE A 417 11.50 -23.44 2.16
C PHE A 417 12.34 -24.69 2.40
N GLU A 418 11.67 -25.80 2.69
CA GLU A 418 12.29 -27.10 2.96
C GLU A 418 11.45 -28.22 2.33
N GLU A 419 11.79 -28.59 1.09
CA GLU A 419 11.05 -29.57 0.28
C GLU A 419 10.83 -30.91 0.99
N PHE A 420 11.83 -31.36 1.77
CA PHE A 420 11.80 -32.63 2.50
C PHE A 420 11.58 -32.46 4.01
N SER A 421 10.83 -31.44 4.42
CA SER A 421 10.50 -31.21 5.84
C SER A 421 9.82 -32.45 6.45
N GLN A 422 10.26 -32.83 7.66
CA GLN A 422 9.65 -33.94 8.41
C GLN A 422 8.21 -33.62 8.84
N HIS A 423 7.92 -32.33 9.02
CA HIS A 423 6.62 -31.82 9.45
C HIS A 423 6.18 -30.64 8.57
N PRO A 424 5.68 -30.89 7.34
CA PRO A 424 5.23 -29.86 6.42
C PRO A 424 3.89 -29.29 6.88
N VAL A 425 3.91 -28.43 7.91
CA VAL A 425 2.73 -27.76 8.47
C VAL A 425 2.17 -26.71 7.50
N ILE A 426 3.00 -26.22 6.58
CA ILE A 426 2.60 -25.44 5.41
C ILE A 426 2.98 -26.24 4.17
N SER A 427 2.05 -26.40 3.24
CA SER A 427 2.29 -27.13 1.98
C SER A 427 1.42 -26.61 0.85
N THR A 428 1.75 -26.98 -0.38
CA THR A 428 0.77 -26.90 -1.47
C THR A 428 -0.40 -27.85 -1.20
N MET A 429 -1.55 -27.60 -1.82
CA MET A 429 -2.70 -28.49 -1.70
C MET A 429 -2.36 -29.87 -2.30
N ALA A 430 -2.71 -30.96 -1.61
CA ALA A 430 -2.43 -32.33 -2.04
C ALA A 430 -3.01 -32.68 -3.43
N ASP A 431 -4.04 -31.97 -3.90
CA ASP A 431 -4.59 -32.12 -5.26
C ASP A 431 -3.67 -31.54 -6.38
N GLN A 432 -2.43 -31.13 -6.05
CA GLN A 432 -1.47 -30.49 -6.96
C GLN A 432 -0.30 -31.38 -7.41
N HIS A 433 -0.37 -32.71 -7.23
CA HIS A 433 0.65 -33.63 -7.76
C HIS A 433 0.83 -33.55 -9.29
N ASP A 434 -0.21 -33.13 -10.03
CA ASP A 434 -0.15 -32.95 -11.50
C ASP A 434 0.60 -31.68 -11.97
N VAL A 435 0.87 -30.72 -11.08
CA VAL A 435 1.68 -29.54 -11.41
C VAL A 435 3.17 -29.85 -11.28
N ILE A 436 3.52 -30.75 -10.37
CA ILE A 436 4.89 -31.24 -10.18
C ILE A 436 5.29 -32.19 -11.33
N SER A 437 4.32 -32.81 -12.03
CA SER A 437 4.57 -33.66 -13.21
C SER A 437 4.81 -32.89 -14.52
N GLY A 438 4.66 -31.56 -14.54
CA GLY A 438 4.97 -30.72 -15.71
C GLY A 438 3.87 -30.61 -16.77
N ASP A 439 2.65 -31.08 -16.48
CA ASP A 439 1.54 -31.13 -17.46
C ASP A 439 0.62 -29.87 -17.46
N ARG A 440 0.88 -28.88 -16.59
CA ARG A 440 0.15 -27.59 -16.55
C ARG A 440 1.10 -26.42 -16.35
N ASP A 441 0.74 -25.28 -16.93
CA ASP A 441 1.44 -24.01 -16.72
C ASP A 441 1.55 -23.68 -15.23
N MET A 442 2.71 -23.16 -14.83
CA MET A 442 3.06 -22.76 -13.46
C MET A 442 2.11 -21.72 -12.83
N GLY A 443 1.08 -21.25 -13.53
CA GLY A 443 0.08 -20.27 -13.05
C GLY A 443 -1.22 -20.85 -12.50
N GLY A 444 -1.54 -22.13 -12.72
CA GLY A 444 -2.90 -22.68 -12.47
C GLY A 444 -3.33 -22.86 -11.01
N THR A 445 -2.47 -22.60 -10.02
CA THR A 445 -2.70 -22.92 -8.59
C THR A 445 -2.50 -21.74 -7.62
N MET A 446 -2.29 -20.53 -8.12
CA MET A 446 -2.08 -19.33 -7.30
C MET A 446 -3.42 -18.68 -6.92
N ARG A 447 -3.64 -18.44 -5.62
CA ARG A 447 -4.78 -17.65 -5.15
C ARG A 447 -4.45 -16.17 -5.30
N LEU A 448 -5.13 -15.53 -6.24
CA LEU A 448 -4.99 -14.11 -6.56
C LEU A 448 -6.36 -13.41 -6.46
N GLY A 449 -6.38 -12.26 -5.80
CA GLY A 449 -7.59 -11.43 -5.68
C GLY A 449 -8.48 -11.80 -4.50
N SER A 450 -9.75 -11.42 -4.56
CA SER A 450 -10.69 -11.51 -3.43
C SER A 450 -11.15 -12.95 -3.17
N TYR A 451 -10.99 -13.44 -1.93
CA TYR A 451 -11.55 -14.70 -1.48
C TYR A 451 -12.38 -14.49 -0.19
N PRO A 452 -13.55 -15.15 -0.07
CA PRO A 452 -14.37 -15.07 1.13
C PRO A 452 -13.76 -15.89 2.28
N ALA A 453 -13.95 -15.41 3.51
CA ALA A 453 -13.59 -16.12 4.72
C ALA A 453 -14.74 -16.05 5.74
N LYS A 454 -15.01 -17.17 6.40
CA LYS A 454 -15.93 -17.30 7.52
C LYS A 454 -15.16 -17.27 8.82
N LEU A 455 -15.51 -16.36 9.70
CA LEU A 455 -14.86 -16.14 10.99
C LEU A 455 -15.60 -16.85 12.12
N GLN A 456 -14.85 -17.42 13.05
CA GLN A 456 -15.37 -18.01 14.27
C GLN A 456 -15.93 -16.91 15.18
N ALA A 457 -17.12 -17.13 15.74
CA ALA A 457 -17.71 -16.21 16.72
C ALA A 457 -16.80 -16.03 17.94
N ASP A 458 -16.84 -14.84 18.53
CA ASP A 458 -16.04 -14.43 19.71
C ASP A 458 -14.51 -14.41 19.53
N SER A 459 -14.01 -14.73 18.32
CA SER A 459 -12.59 -14.60 17.98
C SER A 459 -12.10 -13.15 17.99
N ILE A 460 -10.80 -12.97 18.13
CA ILE A 460 -10.15 -11.66 18.02
C ILE A 460 -10.42 -11.06 16.63
N VAL A 461 -10.30 -11.86 15.57
CA VAL A 461 -10.57 -11.42 14.19
C VAL A 461 -12.02 -11.02 13.97
N ALA A 462 -13.01 -11.83 14.41
CA ALA A 462 -14.43 -11.49 14.24
C ALA A 462 -14.80 -10.20 15.00
N ALA A 463 -14.25 -10.01 16.21
CA ALA A 463 -14.41 -8.78 16.96
C ALA A 463 -13.76 -7.57 16.29
N ALA A 464 -12.58 -7.74 15.67
CA ALA A 464 -11.91 -6.68 14.93
C ALA A 464 -12.70 -6.24 13.71
N TYR A 465 -13.19 -7.18 12.90
CA TYR A 465 -13.99 -6.90 11.71
C TYR A 465 -15.42 -6.44 12.02
N GLY A 466 -15.99 -6.83 13.16
CA GLY A 466 -17.40 -6.62 13.46
C GLY A 466 -18.34 -7.42 12.54
N ALA A 467 -17.84 -8.51 11.94
CA ALA A 467 -18.56 -9.34 10.98
C ALA A 467 -18.13 -10.81 11.10
N SER A 468 -19.00 -11.74 10.69
CA SER A 468 -18.71 -13.18 10.66
C SER A 468 -18.29 -13.70 9.29
N GLU A 469 -18.52 -12.91 8.23
CA GLU A 469 -18.15 -13.22 6.85
C GLU A 469 -17.50 -11.99 6.24
N ILE A 470 -16.32 -12.19 5.66
CA ILE A 470 -15.50 -11.13 5.07
C ILE A 470 -14.88 -11.62 3.77
N ALA A 471 -14.23 -10.73 3.02
CA ALA A 471 -13.43 -11.11 1.86
C ALA A 471 -12.14 -10.30 1.84
N GLU A 472 -11.02 -10.96 1.55
CA GLU A 472 -9.69 -10.35 1.50
C GLU A 472 -8.93 -10.72 0.22
N ARG A 473 -7.90 -9.93 -0.09
CA ARG A 473 -7.08 -10.14 -1.29
C ARG A 473 -5.93 -11.09 -1.00
N HIS A 474 -5.77 -12.11 -1.82
CA HIS A 474 -4.73 -13.13 -1.69
C HIS A 474 -3.65 -12.98 -2.77
N ARG A 475 -2.43 -13.41 -2.42
CA ARG A 475 -1.29 -13.58 -3.33
C ARG A 475 -0.37 -14.69 -2.82
N HIS A 476 -0.83 -15.93 -2.84
CA HIS A 476 -0.04 -17.08 -2.39
C HIS A 476 -0.47 -18.39 -3.05
N ARG A 477 0.36 -19.43 -2.87
CA ARG A 477 0.10 -20.80 -3.32
C ARG A 477 0.13 -21.82 -2.18
N TYR A 478 0.91 -21.53 -1.14
CA TYR A 478 1.08 -22.41 0.01
C TYR A 478 -0.02 -22.18 1.04
N GLU A 479 -0.47 -23.27 1.64
CA GLU A 479 -1.59 -23.33 2.56
C GLU A 479 -1.22 -24.05 3.84
N VAL A 480 -2.01 -23.82 4.90
CA VAL A 480 -1.89 -24.62 6.11
C VAL A 480 -2.27 -26.07 5.80
N ASN A 481 -1.38 -27.00 6.14
CA ASN A 481 -1.62 -28.42 5.93
C ASN A 481 -2.63 -28.93 6.98
N ASN A 482 -3.85 -29.21 6.53
CA ASN A 482 -4.93 -29.68 7.38
C ASN A 482 -4.61 -30.96 8.17
N ALA A 483 -3.66 -31.78 7.72
CA ALA A 483 -3.21 -32.97 8.47
C ALA A 483 -2.61 -32.62 9.85
N TYR A 484 -2.13 -31.39 10.04
CA TYR A 484 -1.57 -30.90 11.30
C TYR A 484 -2.54 -30.06 12.13
N ARG A 485 -3.72 -29.74 11.59
CA ARG A 485 -4.68 -28.80 12.20
C ARG A 485 -5.08 -29.21 13.61
N GLU A 486 -5.50 -30.46 13.80
CA GLU A 486 -5.91 -30.96 15.12
C GLU A 486 -4.78 -30.91 16.16
N ARG A 487 -3.53 -31.18 15.74
CA ARG A 487 -2.37 -31.15 16.65
C ARG A 487 -2.00 -29.72 17.06
N LEU A 488 -2.10 -28.77 16.13
CA LEU A 488 -1.86 -27.35 16.38
C LEU A 488 -2.98 -26.72 17.23
N ASP A 489 -4.23 -27.11 16.99
CA ASP A 489 -5.39 -26.68 17.77
C ASP A 489 -5.28 -27.11 19.24
N LYS A 490 -4.92 -28.38 19.48
CA LYS A 490 -4.64 -28.89 20.84
C LYS A 490 -3.44 -28.22 21.52
N ALA A 491 -2.55 -27.60 20.75
CA ALA A 491 -1.40 -26.86 21.26
C ALA A 491 -1.72 -25.38 21.58
N GLY A 492 -2.96 -24.93 21.33
CA GLY A 492 -3.45 -23.58 21.67
C GLY A 492 -3.63 -22.65 20.46
N LEU A 493 -3.24 -23.05 19.25
CA LEU A 493 -3.43 -22.22 18.06
C LEU A 493 -4.86 -22.34 17.53
N VAL A 494 -5.62 -21.24 17.57
CA VAL A 494 -7.02 -21.19 17.14
C VAL A 494 -7.09 -20.88 15.65
N PHE A 495 -7.78 -21.71 14.88
CA PHE A 495 -8.07 -21.49 13.46
C PHE A 495 -9.34 -20.63 13.29
N SER A 496 -9.23 -19.35 13.66
CA SER A 496 -10.37 -18.43 13.83
C SER A 496 -11.04 -17.98 12.54
N GLY A 497 -10.50 -18.31 11.36
CA GLY A 497 -11.16 -18.06 10.10
C GLY A 497 -10.76 -19.05 9.01
N THR A 498 -11.73 -19.49 8.22
CA THR A 498 -11.54 -20.44 7.13
C THR A 498 -12.27 -20.03 5.87
N SER A 499 -11.93 -20.66 4.73
CA SER A 499 -12.77 -20.62 3.54
C SER A 499 -14.20 -21.10 3.87
N PRO A 500 -15.22 -20.76 3.06
CA PRO A 500 -16.61 -21.10 3.34
C PRO A 500 -16.87 -22.62 3.48
N ASP A 501 -16.07 -23.45 2.80
CA ASP A 501 -16.11 -24.91 2.89
C ASP A 501 -15.30 -25.49 4.06
N GLY A 502 -14.64 -24.62 4.85
CA GLY A 502 -13.85 -24.98 6.02
C GLY A 502 -12.46 -25.56 5.73
N ARG A 503 -12.09 -25.72 4.44
CA ARG A 503 -10.87 -26.42 4.02
C ARG A 503 -9.60 -25.58 4.12
N LEU A 504 -9.65 -24.31 3.74
CA LEU A 504 -8.48 -23.43 3.78
C LEU A 504 -8.50 -22.61 5.07
N VAL A 505 -7.36 -22.53 5.74
CA VAL A 505 -7.18 -21.66 6.91
C VAL A 505 -6.85 -20.27 6.40
N GLU A 506 -7.68 -19.30 6.76
CA GLU A 506 -7.51 -17.90 6.34
C GLU A 506 -7.00 -17.03 7.49
N PHE A 507 -7.33 -17.39 8.73
CA PHE A 507 -6.91 -16.69 9.95
C PHE A 507 -6.52 -17.67 11.04
N VAL A 508 -5.46 -17.32 11.77
CA VAL A 508 -5.05 -17.99 13.00
C VAL A 508 -4.85 -16.97 14.11
N GLU A 509 -5.11 -17.37 15.34
CA GLU A 509 -4.84 -16.53 16.50
C GLU A 509 -4.50 -17.37 17.75
N LEU A 510 -3.94 -16.74 18.77
CA LEU A 510 -3.96 -17.29 20.13
C LEU A 510 -5.14 -16.72 20.90
N SER A 511 -5.59 -17.43 21.93
CA SER A 511 -6.65 -16.94 22.79
C SER A 511 -6.21 -15.63 23.49
N ARG A 512 -7.18 -14.74 23.78
CA ARG A 512 -6.90 -13.47 24.47
C ARG A 512 -6.23 -13.65 25.84
N GLU A 513 -6.49 -14.79 26.49
CA GLU A 513 -5.91 -15.15 27.78
C GLU A 513 -4.41 -15.44 27.64
N GLU A 514 -4.02 -16.18 26.60
CA GLU A 514 -2.63 -16.51 26.30
C GLU A 514 -1.86 -15.31 25.76
N HIS A 515 -2.44 -14.56 24.83
CA HIS A 515 -1.79 -13.42 24.19
C HIS A 515 -2.79 -12.31 23.82
N PRO A 516 -2.54 -11.04 24.19
CA PRO A 516 -3.52 -9.96 24.01
C PRO A 516 -3.94 -9.74 22.55
N PHE A 517 -2.98 -9.88 21.63
CA PHE A 517 -3.21 -9.85 20.19
C PHE A 517 -2.12 -10.63 19.47
N PHE A 518 -2.39 -11.87 19.08
CA PHE A 518 -1.51 -12.67 18.21
C PHE A 518 -2.37 -13.17 17.07
N VAL A 519 -2.28 -12.52 15.91
CA VAL A 519 -3.19 -12.76 14.78
C VAL A 519 -2.37 -12.91 13.50
N GLY A 520 -2.62 -13.97 12.76
CA GLY A 520 -2.12 -14.19 11.41
C GLY A 520 -3.28 -14.22 10.42
N THR A 521 -3.05 -13.74 9.21
CA THR A 521 -3.94 -13.94 8.05
C THR A 521 -3.16 -14.42 6.82
N GLN A 522 -3.75 -15.29 6.00
CA GLN A 522 -3.17 -15.69 4.70
C GLN A 522 -3.27 -14.58 3.66
N ALA A 523 -4.17 -13.62 3.87
CA ALA A 523 -4.46 -12.56 2.94
C ALA A 523 -3.55 -11.33 3.13
N HIS A 524 -3.81 -10.31 2.32
CA HIS A 524 -3.16 -9.00 2.32
C HIS A 524 -4.17 -7.87 2.63
N PRO A 525 -4.65 -7.75 3.89
CA PRO A 525 -5.60 -6.72 4.30
C PRO A 525 -5.10 -5.28 4.09
N GLU A 526 -3.79 -5.09 4.01
CA GLU A 526 -3.16 -3.80 3.73
C GLU A 526 -3.61 -3.20 2.38
N LEU A 527 -3.92 -4.05 1.39
CA LEU A 527 -4.34 -3.63 0.06
C LEU A 527 -5.73 -3.00 0.06
N LYS A 528 -6.56 -3.35 1.05
CA LYS A 528 -7.92 -2.81 1.24
C LYS A 528 -7.97 -1.64 2.21
N SER A 529 -6.87 -1.34 2.89
CA SER A 529 -6.77 -0.20 3.80
C SER A 529 -6.76 1.12 3.04
N ARG A 530 -7.40 2.14 3.61
CA ARG A 530 -7.41 3.52 3.11
C ARG A 530 -7.09 4.47 4.26
N PRO A 531 -6.46 5.62 4.01
CA PRO A 531 -6.18 6.59 5.07
C PRO A 531 -7.48 7.12 5.72
N THR A 532 -8.57 7.24 4.95
CA THR A 532 -9.89 7.68 5.41
C THR A 532 -10.79 6.53 5.90
N ARG A 533 -10.44 5.29 5.57
CA ARG A 533 -11.14 4.06 5.98
C ARG A 533 -10.10 2.99 6.37
N PRO A 534 -9.53 3.11 7.58
CA PRO A 534 -8.51 2.18 8.06
C PRO A 534 -9.02 0.74 8.09
N HIS A 535 -8.16 -0.21 7.70
CA HIS A 535 -8.52 -1.62 7.73
C HIS A 535 -8.75 -2.11 9.18
N PRO A 536 -9.84 -2.88 9.47
CA PRO A 536 -10.19 -3.27 10.84
C PRO A 536 -9.07 -4.03 11.59
N LEU A 537 -8.37 -4.95 10.93
CA LEU A 537 -7.24 -5.66 11.55
C LEU A 537 -6.08 -4.74 11.95
N PHE A 538 -5.75 -3.75 11.11
CA PHE A 538 -4.67 -2.81 11.42
C PHE A 538 -5.09 -1.86 12.54
N ALA A 539 -6.35 -1.40 12.55
CA ALA A 539 -6.89 -0.63 13.66
C ALA A 539 -6.87 -1.44 14.97
N ALA A 540 -7.27 -2.71 14.96
CA ALA A 540 -7.24 -3.57 16.14
C ALA A 540 -5.80 -3.85 16.62
N PHE A 541 -4.88 -4.11 15.70
CA PHE A 541 -3.46 -4.32 16.01
C PHE A 541 -2.82 -3.08 16.63
N VAL A 542 -3.03 -1.90 16.04
CA VAL A 542 -2.51 -0.64 16.59
C VAL A 542 -3.13 -0.35 17.96
N LYS A 543 -4.43 -0.62 18.14
CA LYS A 543 -5.06 -0.51 19.46
C LYS A 543 -4.37 -1.41 20.49
N ALA A 544 -4.11 -2.66 20.14
CA ALA A 544 -3.43 -3.60 21.04
C ALA A 544 -2.01 -3.13 21.40
N ALA A 545 -1.28 -2.54 20.44
CA ALA A 545 0.04 -1.96 20.69
C ALA A 545 -0.02 -0.73 21.62
N LEU A 546 -1.05 0.11 21.47
CA LEU A 546 -1.30 1.22 22.40
C LEU A 546 -1.62 0.73 23.82
N ASP A 547 -2.46 -0.30 23.93
CA ASP A 547 -2.80 -0.93 25.21
C ASP A 547 -1.55 -1.55 25.87
N TYR A 548 -0.69 -2.22 25.10
CA TYR A 548 0.60 -2.77 25.57
C TYR A 548 1.52 -1.66 26.12
N ARG A 549 1.70 -0.58 25.35
CA ARG A 549 2.49 0.59 25.77
C ARG A 549 1.96 1.25 27.02
N ALA A 550 0.63 1.32 27.18
CA ALA A 550 0.00 1.88 28.37
C ALA A 550 0.28 1.01 29.61
N ALA A 551 0.22 -0.31 29.47
CA ALA A 551 0.51 -1.26 30.55
C ALA A 551 1.97 -1.19 31.03
N GLU A 552 2.95 -1.01 30.12
CA GLU A 552 4.36 -0.84 30.51
C GLU A 552 4.65 0.46 31.28
N ARG A 553 3.77 1.48 31.18
CA ARG A 553 3.95 2.79 31.82
C ARG A 553 3.38 2.88 33.23
N LEU A 554 2.55 1.92 33.66
CA LEU A 554 2.00 1.92 35.01
C LEU A 554 3.13 1.59 36.01
N PRO A 555 3.37 2.43 37.03
CA PRO A 555 4.35 2.11 38.06
C PRO A 555 3.90 0.85 38.79
N VAL A 556 4.80 -0.13 38.92
CA VAL A 556 4.63 -1.27 39.83
C VAL A 556 4.50 -0.69 41.23
N ASP A 557 3.33 -0.84 41.82
CA ASP A 557 3.09 -0.46 43.22
C ASP A 557 3.94 -1.38 44.10
N LEU A 558 5.07 -0.88 44.60
CA LEU A 558 5.92 -1.58 45.57
C LEU A 558 5.24 -1.58 46.96
N SER A 559 4.04 -2.15 47.05
CA SER A 559 3.34 -2.38 48.33
C SER A 559 3.43 -3.87 48.69
N GLY A 560 4.63 -4.30 49.06
CA GLY A 560 4.91 -5.68 49.45
C GLY A 560 6.15 -5.86 50.32
N SER A 561 6.52 -4.87 51.13
CA SER A 561 7.43 -5.07 52.27
C SER A 561 6.58 -5.11 53.54
N THR A 562 5.99 -6.26 53.80
CA THR A 562 5.37 -6.55 55.09
C THR A 562 6.49 -6.67 56.13
N ALA A 563 6.39 -5.79 57.12
CA ALA A 563 7.15 -5.84 58.35
C ALA A 563 7.11 -7.24 58.97
N SER A 564 8.29 -7.82 59.24
CA SER A 564 8.48 -8.82 60.28
C SER A 564 9.10 -8.14 61.50
N ALA A 565 8.24 -7.75 62.43
CA ALA A 565 8.63 -7.57 63.82
C ALA A 565 8.43 -8.91 64.52
N ASP A 566 9.53 -9.54 64.97
CA ASP A 566 9.61 -10.25 66.26
C ASP A 566 11.05 -10.73 66.54
N GLY A 567 11.53 -10.49 67.77
CA GLY A 567 12.62 -11.26 68.37
C GLY A 567 13.84 -10.50 68.90
N ALA A 568 13.75 -10.04 70.15
CA ALA A 568 14.76 -9.39 70.99
C ALA A 568 16.19 -9.99 71.01
N SER A 569 17.23 -9.15 71.19
CA SER A 569 17.88 -8.96 72.52
C SER A 569 19.10 -8.00 72.52
N LYS A 570 19.12 -7.17 73.58
CA LYS A 570 20.27 -6.68 74.40
C LYS A 570 21.22 -5.57 73.92
N GLY A 571 21.16 -4.46 74.70
CA GLY A 571 22.29 -3.68 75.21
C GLY A 571 22.70 -2.48 74.35
N ASP A 572 23.18 -1.35 74.86
CA ASP A 572 23.27 -0.76 76.21
C ASP A 572 23.74 0.69 75.99
N GLY A 573 23.31 1.64 76.83
CA GLY A 573 23.77 3.05 76.91
C GLY A 573 23.41 3.96 75.72
N SER A 574 23.27 5.28 75.84
CA SER A 574 23.19 6.26 76.93
C SER A 574 23.12 7.62 76.22
N ASP A 575 22.26 8.53 76.70
CA ASP A 575 22.30 9.98 76.50
C ASP A 575 22.07 10.52 75.07
N GLY A 576 21.26 11.53 74.78
CA GLY A 576 20.68 12.56 75.62
C GLY A 576 20.71 13.88 74.85
N VAL A 577 19.52 14.41 74.55
CA VAL A 577 19.18 15.85 74.46
C VAL A 577 19.59 16.65 73.20
N ALA A 578 18.54 17.16 72.53
CA ALA A 578 18.27 18.51 71.96
C ALA A 578 19.39 19.26 71.20
N GLU A 579 19.16 20.13 70.21
CA GLU A 579 18.12 21.13 70.03
C GLU A 579 18.42 21.87 68.69
N THR A 580 17.39 22.33 67.94
CA THR A 580 17.38 23.55 67.06
C THR A 580 18.42 23.71 65.92
N ALA A 581 18.20 24.37 64.77
CA ALA A 581 17.11 25.14 64.17
C ALA A 581 17.48 25.44 62.69
N ALA A 582 16.43 25.67 61.89
CA ALA A 582 16.29 26.68 60.83
C ALA A 582 17.23 26.72 59.60
N SER A 583 16.55 26.58 58.44
CA SER A 583 16.63 27.42 57.23
C SER A 583 17.96 27.57 56.49
N SER A 584 18.06 26.96 55.31
CA SER A 584 17.86 27.62 54.00
C SER A 584 18.16 26.64 52.87
#